data_AF-A0A7W7KCA3-F1
#
_entry.id   AF-A0A7W7KCA3-F1
#
_cell.length_a   1.000
_cell.length_b   1.000
_cell.length_c   1.000
_cell.angle_alpha   90.00
_cell.angle_beta   90.00
_cell.angle_gamma   90.00
#
_symmetry.space_group_name_H-M   'P 1'
#
loop_
_entity.id
_entity.type
_entity.pdbx_description
1 polymer ?
#
loop_
_entity_poly.entity_id
_entity_poly.type
_entity_poly.pdbx_seq_one_letter_code
_entity_poly.pdbx_strand_id
1 'polypeptide(L)'
;MHDYLLLKTVHILSSTLLFGTGLGTAFHGWMANRSGVLAARRVVNRNVELADWLFTTPAVIVQPVTGVWLANLAGYPLTTPWLLAAIVLYVLVGACWLPVVAIQIRMRRIAEATPDGTELPIHYNRLARWWFVSVR
;
A
#
# COMPACT_ATOMS: atom_id res chain seq x y z
N MET A 1 -13.27 -24.52 -16.68
CA MET A 1 -14.08 -23.28 -16.78
C MET A 1 -14.41 -22.71 -15.40
N HIS A 2 -14.91 -23.52 -14.45
CA HIS A 2 -15.14 -23.09 -13.06
C HIS A 2 -13.88 -22.56 -12.36
N ASP A 3 -12.75 -23.26 -12.47
CA ASP A 3 -11.49 -22.84 -11.82
C ASP A 3 -10.97 -21.49 -12.34
N TYR A 4 -11.11 -21.25 -13.64
CA TYR A 4 -10.73 -19.98 -14.26
C TYR A 4 -11.57 -18.80 -13.73
N LEU A 5 -12.88 -18.99 -13.60
CA LEU A 5 -13.78 -17.95 -13.08
C LEU A 5 -13.55 -17.68 -11.59
N LEU A 6 -13.28 -18.73 -10.80
CA LEU A 6 -12.90 -18.58 -9.39
C LEU A 6 -11.60 -17.79 -9.27
N LEU A 7 -10.56 -18.19 -10.01
CA LEU A 7 -9.25 -17.53 -9.99
C LEU A 7 -9.36 -16.06 -10.44
N LYS A 8 -10.15 -15.78 -11.48
CA LYS A 8 -10.43 -14.42 -11.95
C LYS A 8 -11.13 -13.59 -10.88
N THR A 9 -12.09 -14.18 -10.16
CA THR A 9 -12.76 -13.53 -9.04
C THR A 9 -11.77 -13.20 -7.93
N VAL A 10 -10.92 -14.14 -7.53
CA VAL A 10 -9.87 -13.91 -6.51
C VAL A 10 -8.92 -12.78 -6.95
N HIS A 11 -8.51 -12.77 -8.22
CA HIS A 11 -7.66 -11.72 -8.77
C HIS A 11 -8.32 -10.33 -8.70
N ILE A 12 -9.60 -10.21 -9.10
CA ILE A 12 -10.33 -8.94 -9.04
C ILE A 12 -10.58 -8.48 -7.60
N LEU A 13 -10.93 -9.40 -6.70
CA LEU A 13 -11.11 -9.07 -5.28
C LEU A 13 -9.80 -8.59 -4.65
N SER A 14 -8.70 -9.28 -4.94
CA SER A 14 -7.37 -8.89 -4.46
C SER A 14 -6.95 -7.52 -5.01
N SER A 15 -7.21 -7.20 -6.28
CA SER A 15 -6.88 -5.90 -6.85
C SER A 15 -7.72 -4.78 -6.23
N THR A 16 -9.00 -5.07 -5.97
CA THR A 16 -9.93 -4.14 -5.31
C THR A 16 -9.50 -3.87 -3.88
N LEU A 17 -9.09 -4.90 -3.14
CA LEU A 17 -8.58 -4.76 -1.78
C LEU A 17 -7.26 -3.97 -1.75
N LEU A 18 -6.34 -4.25 -2.69
CA LEU A 18 -5.07 -3.55 -2.80
C LEU A 18 -5.28 -2.05 -3.03
N PHE A 19 -6.08 -1.70 -4.03
CA PHE A 19 -6.32 -0.31 -4.38
C PHE A 19 -7.19 0.41 -3.34
N GLY A 20 -8.26 -0.24 -2.88
CA GLY A 20 -9.20 0.34 -1.90
C GLY A 20 -8.55 0.60 -0.55
N THR A 21 -7.79 -0.36 -0.03
CA THR A 21 -7.05 -0.17 1.24
C THR A 21 -5.93 0.84 1.09
N GLY A 22 -5.20 0.84 -0.03
CA GLY A 22 -4.18 1.85 -0.31
C GLY A 22 -4.75 3.28 -0.29
N LEU A 23 -5.89 3.50 -0.96
CA LEU A 23 -6.56 4.80 -0.97
C LEU A 23 -7.11 5.19 0.42
N GLY A 24 -7.72 4.26 1.15
CA GLY A 24 -8.24 4.51 2.49
C GLY A 24 -7.14 4.86 3.51
N THR A 25 -6.04 4.10 3.51
CA THR A 25 -4.89 4.36 4.39
C THR A 25 -4.18 5.67 4.06
N ALA A 26 -4.03 6.00 2.77
CA ALA A 26 -3.54 7.28 2.30
C ALA A 26 -4.41 8.45 2.80
N PHE A 27 -5.74 8.36 2.64
CA PHE A 27 -6.67 9.39 3.08
C PHE A 27 -6.60 9.61 4.59
N HIS A 28 -6.74 8.55 5.38
CA HIS A 28 -6.70 8.66 6.84
C HIS A 28 -5.34 9.12 7.35
N GLY A 29 -4.24 8.59 6.79
CA GLY A 29 -2.89 9.01 7.11
C GLY A 29 -2.67 10.50 6.84
N TRP A 30 -3.16 11.01 5.72
CA TRP A 30 -3.08 12.44 5.40
C TRP A 30 -3.89 13.31 6.37
N MET A 31 -5.13 12.93 6.64
CA MET A 31 -6.00 13.65 7.58
C MET A 31 -5.42 13.70 8.99
N ALA A 32 -4.87 12.59 9.47
CA ALA A 32 -4.21 12.53 10.78
C ALA A 32 -2.95 13.39 10.84
N ASN A 33 -2.14 13.39 9.77
CA ASN A 33 -0.96 14.25 9.71
C ASN A 33 -1.34 15.74 9.66
N ARG A 34 -2.49 16.11 9.09
CA ARG A 34 -2.96 17.51 9.06
C ARG A 34 -3.62 17.97 10.35
N SER A 35 -4.12 17.06 11.20
CA SER A 35 -4.88 17.41 12.40
C SER A 35 -4.08 18.19 13.46
N GLY A 36 -2.75 18.06 13.48
CA GLY A 36 -1.90 18.61 14.54
C GLY A 36 -1.96 17.84 15.86
N VAL A 37 -2.84 16.83 15.98
CA VAL A 37 -3.06 16.08 17.21
C VAL A 37 -2.15 14.85 17.25
N LEU A 38 -1.22 14.81 18.21
CA LEU A 38 -0.27 13.71 18.38
C LEU A 38 -0.98 12.36 18.58
N ALA A 39 -2.01 12.31 19.44
CA ALA A 39 -2.77 11.09 19.70
C ALA A 39 -3.39 10.50 18.42
N ALA A 40 -3.98 11.34 17.56
CA ALA A 40 -4.54 10.92 16.28
C ALA A 40 -3.45 10.36 15.34
N ARG A 41 -2.29 11.03 15.25
CA ARG A 41 -1.15 10.57 14.44
C ARG A 41 -0.63 9.21 14.90
N ARG A 42 -0.50 8.97 16.21
CA ARG A 42 -0.06 7.67 16.75
C ARG A 42 -1.00 6.53 16.33
N VAL A 43 -2.29 6.70 16.61
CA VAL A 43 -3.30 5.68 16.32
C VAL A 43 -3.38 5.39 14.82
N VAL A 44 -3.43 6.45 14.00
CA VAL A 44 -3.57 6.29 12.55
C VAL A 44 -2.31 5.72 11.93
N ASN A 45 -1.10 6.15 12.31
CA ASN A 45 0.13 5.56 11.79
C ASN A 45 0.23 4.06 12.08
N ARG A 46 -0.21 3.62 13.27
CA ARG A 46 -0.27 2.19 13.62
C ARG A 46 -1.30 1.44 12.76
N ASN A 47 -2.48 2.02 12.57
CA ASN A 47 -3.54 1.39 11.78
C ASN A 47 -3.18 1.30 10.29
N VAL A 48 -2.54 2.34 9.74
CA VAL A 48 -2.07 2.36 8.35
C VAL A 48 -1.06 1.24 8.11
N GLU A 49 -0.04 1.11 8.96
CA GLU A 49 0.93 0.03 8.83
C GLU A 49 0.28 -1.35 9.02
N LEU A 50 -0.64 -1.50 9.97
CA LEU A 50 -1.36 -2.75 10.17
C LEU A 50 -2.19 -3.13 8.94
N ALA A 51 -2.86 -2.15 8.32
CA ALA A 51 -3.62 -2.36 7.09
C ALA A 51 -2.70 -2.77 5.93
N ASP A 52 -1.50 -2.18 5.83
CA ASP A 52 -0.51 -2.58 4.83
C ASP A 52 -0.01 -4.02 5.04
N TRP A 53 0.18 -4.46 6.28
CA TRP A 53 0.56 -5.85 6.57
C TRP A 53 -0.58 -6.85 6.35
N LEU A 54 -1.82 -6.49 6.71
CA LEU A 54 -2.97 -7.42 6.65
C LEU A 54 -3.63 -7.49 5.28
N PHE A 55 -3.58 -6.41 4.49
CA PHE A 55 -4.33 -6.33 3.24
C PHE A 55 -3.44 -6.05 2.03
N THR A 56 -2.61 -5.01 2.08
CA THR A 56 -1.76 -4.59 0.94
C THR A 56 -0.71 -5.67 0.63
N THR A 57 0.06 -6.12 1.62
CA THR A 57 1.14 -7.10 1.44
C THR A 57 0.64 -8.43 0.88
N PRO A 58 -0.42 -9.06 1.43
CA PRO A 58 -0.97 -10.27 0.85
C PRO A 58 -1.50 -10.04 -0.57
N ALA A 59 -2.18 -8.93 -0.83
CA ALA A 59 -2.67 -8.63 -2.17
C ALA A 59 -1.52 -8.40 -3.17
N VAL A 60 -0.41 -7.81 -2.73
CA VAL A 60 0.81 -7.66 -3.54
C VAL A 60 1.41 -9.02 -3.93
N ILE A 61 1.22 -10.06 -3.11
CA ILE A 61 1.68 -11.42 -3.44
C ILE A 61 0.65 -12.16 -4.30
N VAL A 62 -0.63 -12.04 -3.96
CA VAL A 62 -1.73 -12.75 -4.65
C VAL A 62 -1.88 -12.26 -6.09
N GLN A 63 -1.71 -10.97 -6.35
CA GLN A 63 -1.85 -10.40 -7.70
C GLN A 63 -0.96 -11.06 -8.76
N PRO A 64 0.38 -11.12 -8.62
CA PRO A 64 1.24 -11.74 -9.63
C PRO A 64 1.01 -13.24 -9.74
N VAL A 65 0.76 -13.94 -8.61
CA VAL A 65 0.50 -15.38 -8.62
C VAL A 65 -0.76 -15.69 -9.43
N THR A 66 -1.87 -15.02 -9.11
CA THR A 66 -3.15 -15.24 -9.78
C THR A 66 -3.14 -14.70 -11.22
N GLY A 67 -2.46 -13.59 -11.48
CA GLY A 67 -2.34 -12.99 -12.83
C GLY A 67 -1.56 -13.87 -13.80
N VAL A 68 -0.40 -14.40 -13.38
CA VAL A 68 0.39 -15.35 -14.19
C VAL A 68 -0.40 -16.64 -14.43
N TRP A 69 -1.09 -17.15 -13.41
CA TRP A 69 -1.88 -18.36 -13.56
C TRP A 69 -3.07 -18.14 -14.53
N LEU A 70 -3.75 -16.99 -14.46
CA LEU A 70 -4.80 -16.61 -15.43
C LEU A 70 -4.26 -16.52 -16.86
N ALA A 71 -3.09 -15.91 -17.06
CA ALA A 71 -2.47 -15.82 -18.39
C ALA A 71 -2.16 -17.20 -18.97
N ASN A 72 -1.62 -18.12 -18.14
CA ASN A 72 -1.36 -19.50 -18.55
C ASN A 72 -2.65 -20.25 -18.92
N LEU A 73 -3.71 -20.15 -18.10
CA LEU A 73 -5.00 -20.80 -18.38
C LEU A 73 -5.69 -20.24 -19.64
N ALA A 74 -5.48 -18.96 -19.93
CA ALA A 74 -6.02 -18.30 -21.11
C ALA A 74 -5.13 -18.47 -22.36
N GLY A 75 -3.96 -19.10 -22.24
CA GLY A 75 -3.02 -19.31 -23.35
C GLY A 75 -2.29 -18.05 -23.83
N TYR A 76 -2.23 -17.00 -23.01
CA TYR A 76 -1.51 -15.77 -23.34
C TYR A 76 -0.03 -15.85 -22.93
N PRO A 77 0.91 -15.58 -23.85
CA PRO A 77 2.31 -15.35 -23.49
C PRO A 77 2.43 -14.14 -22.55
N LEU A 78 3.26 -14.22 -21.50
CA LEU A 78 3.51 -13.09 -20.58
C LEU A 78 4.14 -11.88 -21.28
N THR A 79 4.76 -12.10 -22.45
CA THR A 79 5.34 -11.07 -23.32
C THR A 79 4.30 -10.36 -24.20
N THR A 80 3.02 -10.74 -24.13
CA THR A 80 1.95 -10.04 -24.84
C THR A 80 1.99 -8.55 -24.45
N PRO A 81 2.05 -7.60 -25.41
CA PRO A 81 2.43 -6.21 -25.11
C PRO A 81 1.67 -5.55 -23.95
N TRP A 82 0.34 -5.72 -23.89
CA TRP A 82 -0.47 -5.16 -22.80
C TRP A 82 -0.23 -5.84 -21.45
N LEU A 83 0.06 -7.14 -21.45
CA LEU A 83 0.33 -7.92 -20.24
C LEU A 83 1.73 -7.63 -19.71
N LEU A 84 2.71 -7.54 -20.60
CA LEU A 84 4.07 -7.13 -20.26
C LEU A 84 4.07 -5.71 -19.68
N ALA A 85 3.34 -4.78 -20.31
CA ALA A 85 3.18 -3.43 -19.78
C ALA A 85 2.54 -3.44 -18.38
N ALA A 86 1.49 -4.24 -18.15
CA ALA A 86 0.87 -4.40 -16.84
C ALA A 86 1.85 -4.95 -15.80
N ILE A 87 2.65 -5.96 -16.14
CA ILE A 87 3.67 -6.55 -15.25
C ILE A 87 4.75 -5.51 -14.90
N VAL A 88 5.26 -4.77 -15.90
CA VAL A 88 6.27 -3.73 -15.67
C VAL A 88 5.72 -2.63 -14.77
N LEU A 89 4.52 -2.12 -15.05
CA LEU A 89 3.86 -1.11 -14.22
C LEU A 89 3.63 -1.63 -12.80
N TYR A 90 3.23 -2.89 -12.65
CA TYR A 90 3.03 -3.53 -11.36
C TYR A 90 4.32 -3.56 -10.53
N VAL A 91 5.44 -3.97 -11.13
CA VAL A 91 6.75 -3.98 -10.47
C VAL A 91 7.20 -2.56 -10.12
N LEU A 92 7.00 -1.59 -11.01
CA LEU A 92 7.35 -0.19 -10.75
C LEU A 92 6.56 0.39 -9.58
N VAL A 93 5.24 0.18 -9.54
CA VAL A 93 4.39 0.62 -8.43
C VAL A 93 4.79 -0.08 -7.13
N GLY A 94 5.04 -1.39 -7.16
CA GLY A 94 5.52 -2.13 -6.00
C GLY A 94 6.87 -1.62 -5.48
N ALA A 95 7.80 -1.28 -6.37
CA ALA A 95 9.09 -0.70 -6.03
C ALA A 95 8.93 0.71 -5.41
N CYS A 96 8.02 1.54 -5.95
CA CYS A 96 7.70 2.86 -5.40
C CYS A 96 6.97 2.78 -4.04
N TRP A 97 6.26 1.69 -3.76
CA TRP A 97 5.57 1.48 -2.49
C TRP A 97 6.51 1.13 -1.32
N LEU A 98 7.60 0.40 -1.55
CA LEU A 98 8.54 0.02 -0.48
C LEU A 98 9.13 1.23 0.30
N PRO A 99 9.59 2.32 -0.35
CA PRO A 99 9.98 3.54 0.35
C PRO A 99 8.85 4.17 1.18
N VAL A 100 7.60 4.11 0.70
CA VAL A 100 6.43 4.63 1.42
C VAL A 100 6.26 3.90 2.74
N VAL A 101 6.34 2.57 2.73
CA VAL A 101 6.27 1.73 3.94
C VAL A 101 7.40 2.04 4.91
N ALA A 102 8.63 2.19 4.41
CA ALA A 102 9.76 2.56 5.25
C ALA A 102 9.55 3.92 5.95
N ILE A 103 8.97 4.90 5.25
CA ILE A 103 8.62 6.20 5.83
C ILE A 103 7.50 6.05 6.86
N GLN A 104 6.44 5.30 6.57
CA GLN A 104 5.32 5.06 7.51
C GLN A 104 5.82 4.44 8.82
N ILE A 105 6.66 3.40 8.75
CA ILE A 105 7.25 2.75 9.93
C ILE A 105 8.07 3.76 10.75
N ARG A 106 8.87 4.61 10.08
CA ARG A 106 9.69 5.61 10.77
C ARG A 106 8.83 6.68 11.43
N MET A 107 7.78 7.15 10.75
CA MET A 107 6.81 8.09 11.31
C MET A 107 6.10 7.50 12.53
N ARG A 108 5.66 6.23 12.46
CA ARG A 108 5.04 5.53 13.59
C ARG A 108 5.98 5.52 14.81
N ARG A 109 7.23 5.08 14.63
CA ARG A 109 8.22 5.00 15.72
C ARG A 109 8.47 6.35 16.38
N ILE A 110 8.59 7.42 15.59
CA ILE A 110 8.78 8.77 16.13
C ILE A 110 7.53 9.21 16.92
N ALA A 111 6.34 8.99 16.36
CA ALA A 111 5.11 9.36 17.04
C ALA A 111 4.92 8.59 18.35
N GLU A 112 5.25 7.29 18.38
CA GLU A 112 5.19 6.45 19.58
C GLU A 112 6.21 6.88 20.65
N ALA A 113 7.42 7.28 20.25
CA ALA A 113 8.47 7.70 21.18
C ALA A 113 8.30 9.14 21.71
N THR A 114 7.48 9.97 21.05
CA THR A 114 7.23 11.36 21.46
C THR A 114 6.29 11.36 22.68
N PRO A 115 6.61 12.00 23.82
CA PRO A 115 5.70 12.05 24.97
C PRO A 115 4.43 12.88 24.74
N ASP A 116 3.40 12.64 25.54
CA ASP A 116 2.18 13.47 25.51
C ASP A 116 2.47 14.92 25.92
N GLY A 117 1.74 15.86 25.30
CA GLY A 117 1.93 17.30 25.53
C GLY A 117 3.18 17.90 24.87
N THR A 118 3.96 17.10 24.14
CA THR A 118 5.14 17.58 23.40
C THR A 118 4.88 17.64 21.89
N GLU A 119 5.52 18.58 21.22
CA GLU A 119 5.45 18.70 19.76
C GLU A 119 6.28 17.61 19.08
N LEU A 120 5.82 17.20 17.88
CA LEU A 120 6.57 16.24 17.07
C LEU A 120 7.87 16.86 16.55
N PRO A 121 8.99 16.10 16.56
CA PRO A 121 10.27 16.58 16.05
C PRO A 121 10.19 17.06 14.59
N ILE A 122 11.00 18.07 14.22
CA ILE A 122 11.06 18.63 12.86
C ILE A 122 11.29 17.54 11.79
N HIS A 123 12.06 16.50 12.11
CA HIS A 123 12.34 15.42 11.19
C HIS A 123 11.10 14.55 10.89
N TYR A 124 10.13 14.44 11.81
CA TYR A 124 8.81 13.85 11.52
C TYR A 124 8.10 14.62 10.40
N ASN A 125 8.09 15.95 10.50
CA ASN A 125 7.42 16.81 9.51
C ASN A 125 8.10 16.75 8.12
N ARG A 126 9.40 16.47 8.07
CA ARG A 126 10.10 16.18 6.81
C ARG A 126 9.63 14.84 6.22
N LEU A 127 9.57 13.79 7.04
CA LEU A 127 9.09 12.48 6.62
C LEU A 127 7.63 12.52 6.15
N ALA A 128 6.75 13.22 6.88
CA ALA A 128 5.35 13.38 6.50
C ALA A 128 5.17 14.09 5.14
N ARG A 129 6.04 15.06 4.81
CA ARG A 129 6.05 15.70 3.49
C ARG A 129 6.51 14.76 2.39
N TRP A 130 7.59 14.01 2.62
CA TRP A 130 8.07 13.00 1.66
C TRP A 130 7.01 11.93 1.43
N TRP A 131 6.42 11.42 2.50
CA TRP A 131 5.30 10.48 2.44
C TRP A 131 4.14 11.02 1.59
N PHE A 132 3.74 12.27 1.80
CA PHE A 132 2.67 12.89 1.01
C PHE A 132 3.01 13.00 -0.50
N VAL A 133 4.26 13.33 -0.84
CA VAL A 133 4.70 13.37 -2.25
C VAL A 133 4.70 11.98 -2.88
N SER A 134 5.08 10.95 -2.11
CA SER A 134 5.11 9.56 -2.59
C SER A 134 3.74 8.90 -2.72
N VAL A 135 2.70 9.45 -2.06
CA VAL A 135 1.35 8.88 -2.02
C VAL A 135 0.37 9.66 -2.93
N ARG A 136 0.82 10.75 -3.53
CA ARG A 136 0.07 11.54 -4.54
C ARG A 136 0.25 10.94 -5.93
#